data_AF-A0A0C9XRQ9-F1
#
_entry.id   AF-A0A0C9XRQ9-F1
#
_cell.length_a   1.000
_cell.length_b   1.000
_cell.length_c   1.000
_cell.angle_alpha   90.00
_cell.angle_beta   90.00
_cell.angle_gamma   90.00
#
_symmetry.space_group_name_H-M   'P 1'
#
loop_
_entity.id
_entity.type
_entity.pdbx_description
1 polymer ?
#
loop_
_entity_poly.entity_id
_entity_poly.type
_entity_poly.pdbx_seq_one_letter_code
_entity_poly.pdbx_strand_id
1 'polypeptide(L)'
;MYITEAMAECEQMGMLIPPGYWPDYRKDLGILLWEALMTWRSTLKAKAREYVVQHYLLGSNQPAEENLANAQELIQGAKFVRDGVEDGTTRNMASPALAGLVIDFFYATPSALGNLFPEVFAQEVPKPVVCLVATALRAAIDEYAITGI
;
A
#
# COMPACT_ATOMS: atom_id res chain seq x y z
N MET A 1 7.07 -10.65 12.93
CA MET A 1 7.99 -10.23 13.99
C MET A 1 7.43 -8.97 14.64
N TYR A 2 6.97 -9.06 15.87
CA TYR A 2 6.58 -7.87 16.65
C TYR A 2 7.84 -7.05 16.98
N ILE A 3 7.69 -5.74 17.20
CA ILE A 3 8.87 -4.87 17.45
C ILE A 3 9.68 -5.33 18.67
N THR A 4 9.02 -5.97 19.64
CA THR A 4 9.64 -6.58 20.80
C THR A 4 10.51 -7.79 20.46
N GLU A 5 10.14 -8.56 19.43
CA GLU A 5 10.91 -9.70 18.93
C GLU A 5 12.12 -9.20 18.12
N ALA A 6 11.91 -8.18 17.28
CA ALA A 6 12.99 -7.54 16.51
C ALA A 6 14.06 -6.93 17.43
N MET A 7 13.64 -6.31 18.53
CA MET A 7 14.55 -5.75 19.53
C MET A 7 15.28 -6.84 20.33
N ALA A 8 14.60 -7.95 20.66
CA ALA A 8 15.24 -9.09 21.30
C ALA A 8 16.31 -9.73 20.38
N GLU A 9 16.06 -9.77 19.07
CA GLU A 9 17.06 -10.19 18.08
C GLU A 9 18.23 -9.18 18.00
N CYS A 10 17.97 -7.87 18.00
CA CYS A 10 19.03 -6.85 18.06
C CYS A 10 19.92 -6.99 19.31
N GLU A 11 19.32 -7.26 20.48
CA GLU A 11 20.04 -7.53 21.72
C GLU A 11 20.88 -8.83 21.61
N GLN A 12 20.32 -9.91 21.03
CA GLN A 12 21.05 -11.15 20.76
C GLN A 12 22.22 -10.95 19.78
N MET A 13 22.08 -10.03 18.83
CA MET A 13 23.12 -9.65 17.87
C MET A 13 24.16 -8.67 18.45
N GLY A 14 24.04 -8.29 19.73
CA GLY A 14 24.98 -7.39 20.39
C GLY A 14 24.88 -5.93 19.95
N MET A 15 23.77 -5.53 19.31
CA MET A 15 23.53 -4.13 18.97
C MET A 15 23.16 -3.37 20.25
N LEU A 16 23.95 -2.34 20.57
CA LEU A 16 23.72 -1.50 21.75
C LEU A 16 22.49 -0.63 21.52
N ILE A 17 21.39 -0.95 22.20
CA ILE A 17 20.29 0.00 22.39
C ILE A 17 20.80 1.07 23.36
N PRO A 18 20.77 2.37 23.00
CA PRO A 18 21.28 3.42 23.87
C PRO A 18 20.63 3.36 25.27
N PRO A 19 21.41 3.47 26.36
CA PRO A 19 20.85 3.45 27.70
C PRO A 19 19.85 4.60 27.89
N GLY A 20 18.71 4.29 28.51
CA GLY A 20 17.56 5.18 28.67
C GLY A 20 16.52 5.07 27.57
N TYR A 21 16.84 4.53 26.38
CA TYR A 21 15.85 4.36 25.29
C TYR A 21 14.84 3.24 25.60
N TRP A 22 15.31 2.16 26.24
CA TRP A 22 14.53 1.03 26.71
C TRP A 22 15.02 0.59 28.10
N PRO A 23 14.13 0.23 29.05
CA PRO A 23 12.67 0.25 28.95
C PRO A 23 12.04 1.64 29.17
N ASP A 24 12.83 2.66 29.53
CA ASP A 24 12.32 3.91 30.11
C ASP A 24 11.41 4.71 29.17
N TYR A 25 11.69 4.76 27.86
CA TYR A 25 10.85 5.44 26.85
C TYR A 25 10.00 4.49 25.99
N ARG A 26 9.80 3.24 26.41
CA ARG A 26 9.02 2.24 25.66
C ARG A 26 7.67 2.77 25.20
N LYS A 27 6.96 3.48 26.08
CA LYS A 27 5.62 4.01 25.79
C LYS A 27 5.67 5.09 24.72
N ASP A 28 6.61 6.02 24.84
CA ASP A 28 6.76 7.15 23.90
C ASP A 28 7.22 6.65 22.52
N LEU A 29 8.10 5.65 22.47
CA LEU A 29 8.48 4.96 21.23
C LEU A 29 7.28 4.26 20.57
N GLY A 30 6.41 3.63 21.38
CA GLY A 30 5.18 3.05 20.88
C GLY A 30 4.25 4.08 20.25
N ILE A 31 4.13 5.27 20.85
CA ILE A 31 3.34 6.39 20.31
C ILE A 31 3.95 6.87 18.98
N LEU A 32 5.26 7.14 18.95
CA LEU A 32 5.93 7.62 17.74
C LEU A 32 5.81 6.64 16.57
N LEU A 33 6.00 5.34 16.83
CA LEU A 33 5.82 4.30 15.83
C LEU A 33 4.37 4.27 15.33
N TRP A 34 3.40 4.32 16.23
CA TRP A 34 1.99 4.34 15.87
C TRP A 34 1.65 5.54 14.99
N GLU A 35 2.08 6.74 15.36
CA GLU A 35 1.87 7.97 14.59
C GLU A 35 2.53 7.92 13.21
N ALA A 36 3.77 7.41 13.15
CA ALA A 36 4.48 7.22 11.88
C ALA A 36 3.75 6.24 10.97
N LEU A 37 3.31 5.08 11.49
CA LEU A 37 2.56 4.08 10.73
C LEU A 37 1.19 4.61 10.27
N MET A 38 0.50 5.36 11.12
CA MET A 38 -0.78 5.99 10.80
C MET A 38 -0.63 7.02 9.67
N THR A 39 0.42 7.83 9.73
CA THR A 39 0.77 8.79 8.68
C THR A 39 1.06 8.08 7.38
N TRP A 40 1.99 7.10 7.41
CA TRP A 40 2.38 6.32 6.24
C TRP A 40 1.18 5.65 5.56
N ARG A 41 0.29 5.03 6.35
CA ARG A 41 -0.95 4.42 5.85
C ARG A 41 -1.88 5.45 5.21
N SER A 42 -2.00 6.63 5.80
CA SER A 42 -2.88 7.68 5.29
C SER A 42 -2.36 8.26 3.97
N THR A 43 -1.05 8.40 3.83
CA THR A 43 -0.40 8.78 2.57
C THR A 43 -0.64 7.75 1.48
N LEU A 44 -0.49 6.44 1.79
CA LEU A 44 -0.77 5.38 0.82
C LEU A 44 -2.22 5.41 0.34
N LYS A 45 -3.18 5.61 1.26
CA LYS A 45 -4.60 5.74 0.90
C LYS A 45 -4.88 6.96 0.02
N ALA A 46 -4.28 8.11 0.32
CA ALA A 46 -4.45 9.31 -0.48
C ALA A 46 -3.95 9.09 -1.91
N LYS A 47 -2.74 8.52 -2.06
CA LYS A 47 -2.18 8.10 -3.35
C LYS A 47 -3.06 7.10 -4.08
N ALA A 48 -3.62 6.11 -3.38
CA ALA A 48 -4.53 5.15 -3.98
C ALA A 48 -5.77 5.81 -4.59
N ARG A 49 -6.36 6.82 -3.93
CA ARG A 49 -7.48 7.59 -4.49
C ARG A 49 -7.09 8.35 -5.76
N GLU A 50 -5.91 8.98 -5.77
CA GLU A 50 -5.37 9.65 -6.97
C GLU A 50 -5.29 8.66 -8.14
N TYR A 51 -4.70 7.49 -7.92
CA TYR A 51 -4.56 6.46 -8.96
C TYR A 51 -5.90 5.88 -9.40
N VAL A 52 -6.87 5.71 -8.50
CA VAL A 52 -8.21 5.23 -8.87
C VAL A 52 -8.89 6.19 -9.84
N VAL A 53 -8.88 7.49 -9.56
CA VAL A 53 -9.50 8.51 -10.43
C VAL A 53 -8.74 8.69 -11.75
N GLN A 54 -7.42 8.47 -11.76
CA GLN A 54 -6.60 8.58 -12.97
C GLN A 54 -6.78 7.40 -13.93
N HIS A 55 -7.00 6.19 -13.41
CA HIS A 55 -6.97 4.96 -14.20
C HIS A 55 -8.34 4.34 -14.45
N TYR A 56 -9.38 4.76 -13.72
CA TYR A 56 -10.73 4.23 -13.87
C TYR A 56 -11.73 5.35 -14.13
N LEU A 57 -12.88 4.99 -14.71
CA LEU A 57 -14.01 5.90 -14.92
C LEU A 57 -14.74 6.15 -13.60
N LEU A 58 -14.03 6.74 -12.65
CA LEU A 58 -14.50 7.08 -11.31
C LEU A 58 -14.13 8.52 -10.97
N GLY A 59 -14.91 9.15 -10.09
CA GLY A 59 -14.60 10.46 -9.52
C GLY A 59 -15.69 11.50 -9.76
N SER A 60 -15.40 12.76 -9.42
CA SER A 60 -16.38 13.86 -9.39
C SER A 60 -16.94 14.25 -10.77
N ASN A 61 -16.28 13.81 -11.85
CA ASN A 61 -16.71 14.08 -13.22
C ASN A 61 -17.76 13.09 -13.73
N GLN A 62 -18.02 12.02 -12.98
CA GLN A 62 -19.01 11.00 -13.31
C GLN A 62 -20.27 11.18 -12.46
N PRO A 63 -21.47 10.90 -13.01
CA PRO A 63 -22.68 10.79 -12.20
C PRO A 63 -22.55 9.71 -11.13
N ALA A 64 -23.22 9.89 -9.99
CA ALA A 64 -23.10 8.97 -8.86
C ALA A 64 -23.53 7.53 -9.19
N GLU A 65 -24.55 7.38 -10.04
CA GLU A 65 -25.02 6.06 -10.52
C GLU A 65 -23.97 5.35 -11.38
N GLU A 66 -23.25 6.10 -12.24
CA GLU A 66 -22.18 5.56 -13.08
C GLU A 66 -20.96 5.18 -12.23
N ASN A 67 -20.57 6.03 -11.27
CA ASN A 67 -19.53 5.72 -10.30
C ASN A 67 -19.82 4.41 -9.56
N LEU A 68 -21.05 4.26 -9.07
CA LEU A 68 -21.48 3.06 -8.35
C LEU A 68 -21.36 1.81 -9.23
N ALA A 69 -21.89 1.86 -10.45
CA ALA A 69 -21.85 0.74 -11.39
C ALA A 69 -20.40 0.36 -11.77
N ASN A 70 -19.58 1.35 -12.12
CA ASN A 70 -18.19 1.14 -12.49
C ASN A 70 -17.37 0.56 -11.33
N ALA A 71 -17.55 1.08 -10.11
CA ALA A 71 -16.85 0.59 -8.93
C ALA A 71 -17.24 -0.86 -8.60
N GLN A 72 -18.52 -1.20 -8.68
CA GLN A 72 -19.01 -2.57 -8.49
C GLN A 72 -18.46 -3.53 -9.55
N GLU A 73 -18.38 -3.11 -10.81
CA GLU A 73 -17.80 -3.93 -11.89
C GLU A 73 -16.31 -4.22 -11.64
N LEU A 74 -15.55 -3.20 -11.24
CA LEU A 74 -14.14 -3.33 -10.89
C LEU A 74 -13.94 -4.34 -9.76
N ILE A 75 -14.81 -4.29 -8.75
CA ILE A 75 -14.78 -5.15 -7.57
C ILE A 75 -15.14 -6.60 -7.89
N GLN A 76 -16.27 -6.83 -8.56
CA GLN A 76 -16.85 -8.17 -8.74
C GLN A 76 -15.90 -9.09 -9.51
N GLY A 77 -15.22 -8.55 -10.52
CA GLY A 77 -14.25 -9.30 -11.31
C GLY A 77 -12.81 -9.20 -10.82
N ALA A 78 -12.53 -8.50 -9.71
CA ALA A 78 -11.19 -8.05 -9.35
C ALA A 78 -10.46 -7.40 -10.55
N LYS A 79 -11.20 -6.70 -11.41
CA LYS A 79 -10.66 -6.12 -12.66
C LYS A 79 -9.62 -5.04 -12.35
N PHE A 80 -9.74 -4.37 -11.20
CA PHE A 80 -8.80 -3.36 -10.74
C PHE A 80 -7.35 -3.86 -10.51
N VAL A 81 -7.12 -5.18 -10.46
CA VAL A 81 -5.76 -5.75 -10.40
C VAL A 81 -5.35 -6.47 -11.68
N ARG A 82 -6.16 -6.44 -12.74
CA ARG A 82 -5.91 -7.18 -13.98
C ARG A 82 -5.60 -6.23 -15.13
N ASP A 83 -4.87 -6.71 -16.12
CA ASP A 83 -4.61 -5.96 -17.36
C ASP A 83 -4.98 -6.78 -18.60
N GLY A 84 -6.29 -6.95 -18.81
CA GLY A 84 -6.83 -7.71 -19.93
C GLY A 84 -6.44 -9.20 -19.92
N VAL A 85 -6.41 -9.79 -21.11
CA VAL A 85 -6.14 -11.21 -21.37
C VAL A 85 -5.03 -11.31 -22.41
N GLU A 86 -4.02 -12.13 -22.14
CA GLU A 86 -2.91 -12.46 -23.04
C GLU A 86 -2.91 -13.98 -23.27
N ASP A 87 -2.95 -14.41 -24.53
CA ASP A 87 -2.99 -15.82 -24.92
C ASP A 87 -4.07 -16.67 -24.20
N GLY A 88 -5.25 -16.08 -24.01
CA GLY A 88 -6.37 -16.73 -23.30
C GLY A 88 -6.20 -16.78 -21.78
N THR A 89 -5.11 -16.23 -21.24
CA THR A 89 -4.82 -16.16 -19.80
C THR A 89 -4.97 -14.72 -19.30
N THR A 90 -5.71 -14.53 -18.22
CA THR A 90 -5.84 -13.21 -17.58
C THR A 90 -4.50 -12.78 -16.98
N ARG A 91 -4.04 -11.57 -17.32
CA ARG A 91 -2.85 -10.98 -16.69
C ARG A 91 -3.19 -10.45 -15.30
N ASN A 92 -3.08 -11.33 -14.31
CA ASN A 92 -3.34 -11.01 -12.91
C ASN A 92 -2.22 -10.17 -12.30
N MET A 93 -2.58 -9.24 -11.41
CA MET A 93 -1.66 -8.29 -10.76
C MET A 93 -0.85 -7.42 -11.73
N ALA A 94 -1.35 -7.24 -12.95
CA ALA A 94 -0.70 -6.47 -14.00
C ALA A 94 -1.36 -5.10 -14.25
N SER A 95 -2.38 -4.72 -13.46
CA SER A 95 -3.07 -3.43 -13.63
C SER A 95 -2.07 -2.25 -13.62
N PRO A 96 -2.15 -1.33 -14.59
CA PRO A 96 -1.31 -0.13 -14.61
C PRO A 96 -1.44 0.71 -13.33
N ALA A 97 -2.63 0.76 -12.72
CA ALA A 97 -2.84 1.49 -11.47
C ALA A 97 -2.08 0.84 -10.30
N LEU A 98 -2.04 -0.51 -10.26
CA LEU A 98 -1.31 -1.26 -9.25
C LEU A 98 0.20 -1.07 -9.41
N ALA A 99 0.72 -1.26 -10.62
CA ALA A 99 2.15 -1.10 -10.92
C ALA A 99 2.62 0.34 -10.66
N GLY A 100 1.87 1.34 -11.14
CA GLY A 100 2.19 2.75 -10.96
C GLY A 100 2.23 3.13 -9.49
N LEU A 101 1.23 2.75 -8.70
CA LEU A 101 1.19 3.06 -7.27
C LEU A 101 2.32 2.37 -6.49
N VAL A 102 2.68 1.13 -6.84
CA VAL A 102 3.84 0.45 -6.25
C VAL A 102 5.12 1.26 -6.51
N ILE A 103 5.35 1.66 -7.76
CA ILE A 103 6.56 2.41 -8.14
C ILE A 103 6.59 3.77 -7.44
N ASP A 104 5.50 4.53 -7.52
CA ASP A 104 5.40 5.87 -6.92
C ASP A 104 5.63 5.82 -5.41
N PHE A 105 5.00 4.87 -4.72
CA PHE A 105 5.03 4.84 -3.27
C PHE A 105 6.29 4.17 -2.68
N PHE A 106 6.81 3.11 -3.32
CA PHE A 106 7.90 2.31 -2.76
C PHE A 106 9.27 2.60 -3.38
N TYR A 107 9.35 3.30 -4.52
CA TYR A 107 10.62 3.49 -5.24
C TYR A 107 10.92 4.93 -5.66
N ALA A 108 9.94 5.84 -5.69
CA ALA A 108 10.14 7.17 -6.30
C ALA A 108 11.08 8.12 -5.53
N THR A 109 11.31 7.90 -4.23
CA THR A 109 12.15 8.78 -3.41
C THR A 109 13.34 8.03 -2.83
N PRO A 110 14.51 8.68 -2.61
CA PRO A 110 15.67 8.02 -2.00
C PRO A 110 15.39 7.41 -0.62
N SER A 111 14.41 7.95 0.10
CA SER A 111 13.94 7.45 1.41
C SER A 111 12.82 6.41 1.30
N ALA A 112 12.41 6.01 0.10
CA ALA A 112 11.38 4.99 -0.09
C ALA A 112 11.92 3.60 0.26
N LEU A 113 11.04 2.71 0.73
CA LEU A 113 11.44 1.39 1.24
C LEU A 113 12.21 0.55 0.22
N GLY A 114 11.86 0.64 -1.06
CA GLY A 114 12.56 -0.09 -2.13
C GLY A 114 14.00 0.34 -2.31
N ASN A 115 14.32 1.60 -1.99
CA ASN A 115 15.69 2.13 -2.04
C ASN A 115 16.45 1.92 -0.74
N LEU A 116 15.75 1.87 0.40
CA LEU A 116 16.35 1.63 1.72
C LEU A 116 16.71 0.16 1.96
N PHE A 117 15.96 -0.76 1.36
CA PHE A 117 16.12 -2.21 1.53
C PHE A 117 16.30 -2.92 0.16
N PRO A 118 17.34 -2.58 -0.61
CA PRO A 118 17.54 -3.12 -1.94
C PRO A 118 17.65 -4.66 -1.94
N GLU A 119 18.17 -5.27 -0.87
CA GLU A 119 18.22 -6.73 -0.72
C GLU A 119 16.84 -7.40 -0.72
N VAL A 120 15.79 -6.68 -0.33
CA VAL A 120 14.39 -7.15 -0.33
C VAL A 120 13.66 -6.80 -1.63
N PHE A 121 13.99 -5.67 -2.25
CA PHE A 121 13.22 -5.08 -3.36
C PHE A 121 13.92 -5.10 -4.73
N ALA A 122 15.18 -5.53 -4.82
CA ALA A 122 15.96 -5.39 -6.07
C ALA A 122 15.50 -6.29 -7.22
N GLN A 123 15.08 -7.52 -6.94
CA GLN A 123 14.73 -8.49 -7.99
C GLN A 123 13.26 -8.42 -8.38
N GLU A 124 12.38 -8.37 -7.39
CA GLU A 124 10.93 -8.30 -7.59
C GLU A 124 10.28 -7.51 -6.46
N VAL A 125 9.08 -6.98 -6.73
CA VAL A 125 8.27 -6.36 -5.69
C VAL A 125 7.79 -7.45 -4.72
N PRO A 126 8.03 -7.32 -3.41
CA PRO A 126 7.58 -8.31 -2.44
C PRO A 126 6.06 -8.51 -2.52
N LYS A 127 5.61 -9.77 -2.52
CA LYS A 127 4.17 -10.12 -2.53
C LYS A 127 3.34 -9.36 -1.48
N PRO A 128 3.81 -9.17 -0.22
CA PRO A 128 3.08 -8.37 0.76
C PRO A 128 2.84 -6.92 0.33
N VAL A 129 3.79 -6.31 -0.40
CA VAL A 129 3.67 -4.94 -0.93
C VAL A 129 2.61 -4.89 -2.02
N VAL A 130 2.62 -5.86 -2.94
CA VAL A 130 1.58 -5.97 -3.98
C VAL A 130 0.20 -6.12 -3.35
N CYS A 131 0.05 -7.01 -2.35
CA CYS A 131 -1.21 -7.19 -1.63
C CYS A 131 -1.66 -5.92 -0.89
N LEU A 132 -0.73 -5.21 -0.25
CA LEU A 132 -1.02 -3.99 0.49
C LEU A 132 -1.50 -2.87 -0.45
N VAL A 133 -0.83 -2.69 -1.58
CA VAL A 133 -1.21 -1.69 -2.59
C VAL A 133 -2.54 -2.05 -3.24
N ALA A 134 -2.75 -3.31 -3.61
CA ALA A 134 -4.04 -3.78 -4.11
C ALA A 134 -5.16 -3.54 -3.08
N THR A 135 -4.90 -3.76 -1.79
CA THR A 135 -5.87 -3.48 -0.72
C THR A 135 -6.17 -1.98 -0.61
N ALA A 136 -5.16 -1.11 -0.77
CA ALA A 136 -5.37 0.33 -0.74
C ALA A 136 -6.20 0.82 -1.94
N LEU A 137 -5.93 0.31 -3.15
CA LEU A 137 -6.73 0.58 -4.35
C LEU A 137 -8.16 0.07 -4.17
N ARG A 138 -8.32 -1.14 -3.64
CA ARG A 138 -9.64 -1.71 -3.35
C ARG A 138 -10.42 -0.83 -2.39
N ALA A 139 -9.81 -0.40 -1.29
CA ALA A 139 -10.44 0.48 -0.31
C ALA A 139 -10.88 1.82 -0.93
N ALA A 140 -10.08 2.40 -1.84
CA ALA A 140 -10.44 3.61 -2.56
C ALA A 140 -11.59 3.39 -3.55
N ILE A 141 -11.67 2.22 -4.21
CA ILE A 141 -12.81 1.87 -5.07
C ILE A 141 -14.08 1.60 -4.24
N ASP A 142 -13.94 0.97 -3.08
CA ASP A 142 -15.06 0.67 -2.18
C ASP A 142 -15.78 1.96 -1.71
N GLU A 143 -15.07 3.11 -1.62
CA GLU A 143 -15.68 4.41 -1.34
C GLU A 143 -16.81 4.69 -2.36
N TYR A 144 -16.51 4.60 -3.66
CA TYR A 144 -17.49 4.78 -4.73
C TYR A 144 -18.54 3.65 -4.81
N ALA A 145 -18.16 2.42 -4.47
CA ALA A 145 -19.07 1.27 -4.52
C ALA A 145 -20.18 1.31 -3.44
N ILE A 146 -20.04 2.17 -2.43
CA ILE A 146 -21.00 2.36 -1.35
C ILE A 146 -21.83 3.63 -1.57
N THR A 147 -21.19 4.73 -1.97
CA THR A 147 -21.81 6.06 -2.01
C THR A 147 -22.10 6.58 -3.42
N GLY A 148 -21.42 6.06 -4.44
CA GLY A 148 -21.33 6.67 -5.77
C GLY A 148 -20.57 8.00 -5.80
N ILE A 149 -19.99 8.44 -4.68
CA ILE A 149 -19.36 9.75 -4.47
C ILE A 149 -17.97 9.59 -3.86
#